data_AF-S7VFR4-F1
#
_entry.id   AF-S7VFR4-F1
#
_cell.length_a   1.000
_cell.length_b   1.000
_cell.length_c   1.000
_cell.angle_alpha   90.00
_cell.angle_beta   90.00
_cell.angle_gamma   90.00
#
_symmetry.space_group_name_H-M   'P 1'
#
loop_
_entity.id
_entity.type
_entity.pdbx_description
1 polymer ?
#
loop_
_entity_poly.entity_id
_entity_poly.type
_entity_poly.pdbx_seq_one_letter_code
_entity_poly.pdbx_strand_id
1 'polypeptide(L)'
;MIGRAAIGYPWIFNEIKHFMATGDLLEAPDMVERVKVARKHLDFSIEWKGEKLGVLEMRRHYTNYFRGIPHFKPYRTALVTTDDYAEVNEILEDISRVFADEVL
;
A
#
# COMPACT_ATOMS: atom_id res chain seq x y z
N MET A 1 6.24 19.36 -10.46
CA MET A 1 6.42 18.74 -9.13
C MET A 1 5.17 17.95 -8.80
N ILE A 2 5.30 16.71 -8.31
CA ILE A 2 4.17 15.84 -7.92
C ILE A 2 4.16 15.78 -6.39
N GLY A 3 3.01 16.07 -5.77
CA GLY A 3 2.84 16.07 -4.32
C GLY A 3 1.81 15.04 -3.87
N ARG A 4 0.58 15.49 -3.60
CA ARG A 4 -0.53 14.68 -3.05
C ARG A 4 -0.80 13.36 -3.79
N ALA A 5 -0.66 13.36 -5.12
CA ALA A 5 -0.90 12.17 -5.95
C ALA A 5 0.08 11.00 -5.66
N ALA A 6 1.24 11.28 -5.07
CA ALA A 6 2.22 10.24 -4.72
C ALA A 6 1.98 9.62 -3.33
N ILE A 7 1.09 10.19 -2.51
CA ILE A 7 0.87 9.73 -1.13
C ILE A 7 0.12 8.39 -1.15
N GLY A 8 0.82 7.31 -0.79
CA GLY A 8 0.27 5.94 -0.85
C GLY A 8 0.06 5.41 -2.27
N TYR A 9 0.56 6.12 -3.28
CA TYR A 9 0.51 5.71 -4.68
C TYR A 9 1.82 6.08 -5.41
N PRO A 10 2.97 5.47 -5.04
CA PRO A 10 4.26 5.79 -5.64
C PRO A 10 4.39 5.42 -7.13
N TRP A 11 3.48 4.61 -7.69
CA TRP A 11 3.49 4.20 -9.09
C TRP A 11 3.27 5.36 -10.07
N ILE A 12 2.66 6.47 -9.61
CA ILE A 12 2.42 7.67 -10.41
C ILE A 12 3.66 8.18 -11.15
N PHE A 13 4.85 8.02 -10.57
CA PHE A 13 6.08 8.45 -11.21
C PHE A 13 6.44 7.58 -12.43
N ASN A 14 6.19 6.28 -12.35
CA ASN A 14 6.44 5.34 -13.46
C ASN A 14 5.37 5.47 -14.54
N GLU A 15 4.10 5.63 -14.16
CA GLU A 15 2.99 5.88 -15.08
C GLU A 15 3.23 7.16 -15.90
N ILE A 16 3.60 8.27 -15.25
CA ILE A 16 3.90 9.52 -15.96
C ILE A 16 5.10 9.36 -16.90
N LYS A 17 6.18 8.71 -16.44
CA LYS A 17 7.35 8.44 -17.29
C LYS A 17 6.97 7.60 -18.51
N HIS A 18 6.16 6.57 -18.33
CA HIS A 18 5.70 5.69 -19.40
C HIS A 18 4.86 6.45 -20.42
N PHE A 19 3.86 7.22 -19.95
CA PHE A 19 3.01 8.03 -20.81
C PHE A 19 3.80 9.07 -21.60
N MET A 20 4.76 9.76 -20.96
CA MET A 20 5.62 10.72 -21.66
C MET A 20 6.51 10.07 -22.73
N ALA A 21 6.86 8.80 -22.60
CA ALA A 21 7.72 8.08 -23.54
C ALA A 21 6.96 7.42 -24.70
N THR A 22 5.73 6.95 -24.45
CA THR A 22 4.99 6.09 -25.39
C THR A 22 3.70 6.74 -25.91
N GLY A 23 3.10 7.66 -25.15
CA GLY A 23 1.74 8.17 -25.37
C GLY A 23 0.63 7.27 -24.81
N ASP A 24 0.98 6.08 -24.28
CA ASP A 24 0.03 5.10 -23.75
C ASP A 24 -0.02 5.13 -22.21
N LEU A 25 -1.16 4.74 -21.64
CA LEU A 25 -1.33 4.62 -20.20
C LEU A 25 -0.79 3.28 -19.72
N LEU A 26 0.03 3.32 -18.66
CA LEU A 26 0.46 2.10 -17.96
C LEU A 26 -0.72 1.53 -17.17
N GLU A 27 -0.80 0.21 -17.08
CA GLU A 27 -1.78 -0.46 -16.23
C GLU A 27 -1.55 -0.12 -14.75
N ALA A 28 -2.66 0.07 -14.02
CA ALA A 28 -2.62 0.33 -12.59
C ALA A 28 -2.05 -0.90 -11.84
N PRO A 29 -1.42 -0.71 -10.66
CA PRO A 29 -0.93 -1.83 -9.87
C PRO A 29 -2.11 -2.64 -9.34
N ASP A 30 -2.01 -3.96 -9.54
CA ASP A 30 -2.90 -4.93 -8.92
C ASP A 30 -2.75 -4.96 -7.39
N MET A 31 -3.60 -5.76 -6.73
CA MET A 31 -3.56 -5.86 -5.27
C MET A 31 -2.23 -6.40 -4.75
N VAL A 32 -1.64 -7.36 -5.46
CA VAL A 32 -0.40 -8.03 -5.07
C VAL A 32 0.74 -7.01 -5.02
N GLU A 33 0.86 -6.17 -6.04
CA GLU A 33 1.87 -5.11 -6.11
C GLU A 33 1.59 -4.01 -5.08
N ARG A 34 0.32 -3.66 -4.83
CA ARG A 34 -0.05 -2.71 -3.77
C ARG A 34 0.37 -3.20 -2.38
N VAL A 35 0.06 -4.45 -2.05
CA VAL A 35 0.46 -5.09 -0.79
C VAL A 35 1.97 -5.15 -0.66
N LYS A 36 2.68 -5.56 -1.71
CA LYS A 36 4.14 -5.63 -1.73
C LYS A 36 4.79 -4.28 -1.44
N VAL A 37 4.31 -3.20 -2.07
CA VAL A 37 4.84 -1.85 -1.84
C VAL A 37 4.47 -1.32 -0.45
N ALA A 38 3.25 -1.61 0.04
CA ALA A 38 2.85 -1.26 1.41
C ALA A 38 3.71 -1.99 2.46
N ARG A 39 3.98 -3.28 2.27
CA ARG A 39 4.86 -4.11 3.11
C ARG A 39 6.28 -3.56 3.13
N LYS A 40 6.82 -3.23 1.95
CA LYS A 40 8.15 -2.60 1.85
C LYS A 40 8.24 -1.27 2.60
N HIS A 41 7.19 -0.45 2.56
CA HIS A 41 7.14 0.80 3.33
C HIS A 41 7.09 0.52 4.85
N LEU A 42 6.36 -0.51 5.28
CA LEU A 42 6.38 -0.96 6.67
C LEU A 42 7.78 -1.40 7.10
N ASP A 43 8.45 -2.24 6.30
CA ASP A 43 9.80 -2.73 6.59
C ASP A 43 10.77 -1.57 6.77
N PHE A 44 10.75 -0.58 5.88
CA PHE A 44 11.58 0.63 6.02
C PHE A 44 11.21 1.48 7.23
N SER A 45 9.92 1.59 7.56
CA SER A 45 9.48 2.29 8.76
C SER A 45 10.06 1.64 10.02
N ILE A 46 10.08 0.31 10.07
CA ILE A 46 10.61 -0.48 11.19
C ILE A 46 12.14 -0.40 11.23
N GLU A 47 12.82 -0.57 10.11
CA GLU A 47 14.27 -0.47 10.01
C GLU A 47 14.76 0.88 10.57
N TRP A 48 14.06 1.96 10.26
CA TRP A 48 14.45 3.31 10.66
C TRP A 48 14.01 3.68 12.09
N LYS A 49 12.82 3.26 12.52
CA LYS A 49 12.17 3.76 13.75
C LYS A 49 12.10 2.72 14.87
N GLY A 50 12.50 1.48 14.60
CA GLY A 50 12.21 0.33 15.45
C GLY A 50 10.76 -0.15 15.29
N GLU A 51 10.50 -1.37 15.74
CA GLU A 51 9.25 -2.09 15.46
C GLU A 51 7.99 -1.32 15.89
N LYS A 52 7.89 -0.98 17.18
CA LYS A 52 6.71 -0.31 17.75
C LYS A 52 6.38 1.00 17.03
N LEU A 53 7.37 1.90 16.90
CA LEU A 53 7.13 3.20 16.27
C LEU A 53 6.93 3.04 14.75
N GLY A 54 7.63 2.10 14.12
CA GLY A 54 7.51 1.78 12.71
C GLY A 54 6.09 1.35 12.33
N VAL A 55 5.50 0.43 13.10
CA VAL A 55 4.11 -0.05 12.92
C VAL A 55 3.11 1.08 13.15
N LEU A 56 3.23 1.84 14.26
CA LEU A 56 2.31 2.93 14.58
C LEU A 56 2.27 4.02 13.50
N GLU A 57 3.44 4.37 12.95
CA GLU A 57 3.56 5.39 11.90
C GLU A 57 2.89 4.94 10.59
N MET A 58 2.91 3.65 10.27
CA MET A 58 2.30 3.10 9.06
C MET A 58 0.78 3.24 9.00
N ARG A 59 0.10 3.36 10.14
CA ARG A 59 -1.36 3.40 10.23
C ARG A 59 -2.01 4.47 9.34
N ARG A 60 -1.37 5.64 9.24
CA ARG A 60 -1.86 6.77 8.40
C ARG A 60 -1.71 6.51 6.91
N HIS A 61 -0.85 5.57 6.51
CA HIS A 61 -0.50 5.30 5.13
C HIS A 61 -1.41 4.24 4.49
N TYR A 62 -1.87 3.24 5.24
CA TYR A 62 -2.71 2.14 4.71
C TYR A 62 -3.97 2.62 4.00
N THR A 63 -4.62 3.67 4.50
CA THR A 63 -5.84 4.21 3.87
C THR A 63 -5.59 4.67 2.43
N ASN A 64 -4.38 5.16 2.11
CA ASN A 64 -4.06 5.64 0.77
C ASN A 64 -3.71 4.49 -0.19
N TYR A 65 -2.96 3.47 0.28
CA TYR A 65 -2.65 2.28 -0.53
C TYR A 65 -3.91 1.53 -0.97
N PHE A 66 -4.89 1.45 -0.08
CA PHE A 66 -6.09 0.63 -0.24
C PHE A 66 -7.37 1.47 -0.44
N ARG A 67 -7.21 2.69 -0.96
CA ARG A 67 -8.33 3.58 -1.23
C ARG A 67 -9.17 3.03 -2.39
N GLY A 68 -10.49 3.05 -2.23
CA GLY A 68 -11.44 2.71 -3.29
C GLY A 68 -11.83 1.24 -3.36
N ILE A 69 -11.21 0.37 -2.56
CA ILE A 69 -11.50 -1.06 -2.53
C ILE A 69 -12.81 -1.31 -1.75
N PRO A 70 -13.84 -1.90 -2.38
CA PRO A 70 -15.06 -2.34 -1.70
C PRO A 70 -14.76 -3.26 -0.53
N HIS A 71 -15.59 -3.21 0.52
CA HIS A 71 -15.48 -4.13 1.67
C HIS A 71 -14.13 -4.13 2.43
N PHE A 72 -13.23 -3.17 2.19
CA PHE A 72 -11.90 -3.11 2.82
C PHE A 72 -11.91 -2.65 4.30
N LYS A 73 -13.05 -2.16 4.80
CA LYS A 73 -13.16 -1.57 6.15
C LYS A 73 -12.63 -2.48 7.28
N PRO A 74 -12.94 -3.80 7.34
CA PRO A 74 -12.43 -4.68 8.39
C PRO A 74 -10.90 -4.80 8.38
N TYR A 75 -10.30 -4.98 7.20
CA TYR A 75 -8.85 -5.05 7.01
C TYR A 75 -8.16 -3.76 7.44
N ARG A 76 -8.70 -2.60 7.03
CA ARG A 76 -8.18 -1.31 7.48
C ARG A 76 -8.22 -1.18 9.00
N THR A 77 -9.33 -1.57 9.64
CA THR A 77 -9.44 -1.51 11.11
C THR A 77 -8.38 -2.39 11.78
N ALA A 78 -8.17 -3.61 11.30
CA ALA A 78 -7.15 -4.50 11.82
C ALA A 78 -5.74 -3.88 11.69
N LEU A 79 -5.38 -3.41 10.48
CA LEU A 79 -4.09 -2.77 10.20
C LEU A 79 -3.79 -1.53 11.07
N VAL A 80 -4.81 -0.80 11.52
CA VAL A 80 -4.63 0.40 12.36
C VAL A 80 -4.80 0.15 13.86
N THR A 81 -5.02 -1.10 14.26
CA THR A 81 -5.27 -1.48 15.66
C THR A 81 -4.17 -2.37 16.22
N THR A 82 -3.61 -3.29 15.42
CA THR A 82 -2.48 -4.11 15.86
C THR A 82 -1.19 -3.29 15.99
N ASP A 83 -0.37 -3.64 16.98
CA ASP A 83 0.98 -3.11 17.22
C ASP A 83 2.07 -4.13 16.83
N ASP A 84 1.69 -5.33 16.38
CA ASP A 84 2.59 -6.45 16.10
C ASP A 84 2.95 -6.53 14.61
N TYR A 85 4.24 -6.59 14.30
CA TYR A 85 4.70 -6.65 12.90
C TYR A 85 4.25 -7.92 12.19
N ALA A 86 4.29 -9.07 12.85
CA ALA A 86 3.90 -10.34 12.24
C ALA A 86 2.40 -10.35 11.92
N GLU A 87 1.55 -9.88 12.83
CA GLU A 87 0.11 -9.77 12.59
C GLU A 87 -0.21 -8.81 11.43
N VAL A 88 0.47 -7.66 11.33
CA VAL A 88 0.34 -6.78 10.17
C VAL A 88 0.69 -7.50 8.87
N ASN A 89 1.76 -8.29 8.87
CA ASN A 89 2.18 -9.04 7.69
C ASN A 89 1.20 -10.14 7.28
N GLU A 90 0.56 -10.80 8.23
CA GLU A 90 -0.51 -11.77 8.00
C GLU A 90 -1.74 -11.10 7.39
N ILE A 91 -2.16 -9.96 7.95
CA ILE A 91 -3.29 -9.18 7.41
C ILE A 91 -3.00 -8.73 5.97
N LEU A 92 -1.78 -8.25 5.70
CA LEU A 92 -1.36 -7.86 4.35
C LEU A 92 -1.37 -9.05 3.37
N GLU A 93 -0.98 -10.25 3.81
CA GLU A 93 -1.03 -11.46 2.99
C GLU A 93 -2.48 -11.86 2.68
N ASP A 94 -3.36 -11.80 3.68
CA ASP A 94 -4.78 -12.06 3.50
C ASP A 94 -5.43 -11.08 2.51
N ILE A 95 -5.07 -9.79 2.57
CA ILE A 95 -5.52 -8.81 1.59
C ILE A 95 -5.08 -9.22 0.17
N SER A 96 -3.81 -9.60 0.00
CA SER A 96 -3.28 -9.99 -1.30
C SER A 96 -4.05 -11.18 -1.89
N ARG A 97 -4.44 -12.14 -1.05
CA ARG A 97 -5.18 -13.34 -1.46
C ARG A 97 -6.66 -13.06 -1.75
N VAL A 98 -7.34 -12.34 -0.86
CA VAL A 98 -8.79 -12.14 -0.93
C VAL A 98 -9.18 -11.17 -2.04
N PHE A 99 -8.33 -10.19 -2.34
CA PHE A 99 -8.59 -9.18 -3.37
C PHE A 99 -7.71 -9.37 -4.62
N ALA A 100 -7.16 -10.58 -4.84
CA ALA A 100 -6.30 -10.87 -5.98
C ALA A 100 -6.99 -10.62 -7.33
N ASP A 101 -8.30 -10.94 -7.41
CA ASP A 101 -9.11 -10.83 -8.62
C ASP A 101 -9.87 -9.50 -8.71
N GLU A 102 -9.73 -8.60 -7.74
CA GLU A 102 -10.36 -7.28 -7.83
C GLU A 102 -9.62 -6.42 -8.86
N VAL A 103 -10.31 -6.16 -9.97
CA VAL A 103 -9.87 -5.19 -10.98
C VAL A 103 -10.12 -3.78 -10.43
N LEU A 104 -9.05 -3.01 -10.28
CA LEU A 104 -9.05 -1.66 -9.70
C LEU A 104 -9.18 -0.56 -10.76
#